data_AF-A0A1I8IWL5-F1
#
_entry.id   AF-A0A1I8IWL5-F1
#
_cell.length_a   1.000
_cell.length_b   1.000
_cell.length_c   1.000
_cell.angle_alpha   90.00
_cell.angle_beta   90.00
_cell.angle_gamma   90.00
#
_symmetry.space_group_name_H-M   'P 1'
#
loop_
_entity.id
_entity.type
_entity.pdbx_description
1 polymer ?
#
loop_
_entity_poly.entity_id
_entity_poly.type
_entity_poly.pdbx_seq_one_letter_code
_entity_poly.pdbx_strand_id
1 'polypeptide(L)'
;MSMKPAPPGYYCVEIGDSTFTILERYQNLRPIGSGAQGIVCAAFDSVRNENVAIKKLARPFQNVTHAKRAYREFVLMKIVNHKNIIGLLNAFSPQSTLEEFSDVY
;
A
#
# COMPACT_ATOMS: atom_id res chain seq x y z
N MET A 1 7.44 -18.56 13.93
CA MET A 1 6.75 -18.60 12.62
C MET A 1 7.75 -18.13 11.57
N SER A 2 8.11 -18.99 10.60
CA SER A 2 9.03 -18.58 9.54
C SER A 2 8.33 -17.58 8.62
N MET A 3 8.97 -16.45 8.35
CA MET A 3 8.47 -15.43 7.43
C MET A 3 8.37 -16.05 6.04
N LYS A 4 7.19 -16.00 5.39
CA LYS A 4 7.08 -16.43 3.99
C LYS A 4 8.03 -15.56 3.15
N PRO A 5 8.81 -16.14 2.22
CA PRO A 5 9.65 -15.36 1.33
C PRO A 5 8.77 -14.41 0.49
N ALA A 6 9.31 -13.22 0.17
CA ALA A 6 8.60 -12.25 -0.65
C ALA A 6 8.35 -12.83 -2.05
N PRO A 7 7.18 -12.55 -2.67
CA PRO A 7 6.93 -12.92 -4.07
C PRO A 7 7.95 -12.27 -5.01
N PRO A 8 8.20 -12.85 -6.21
CA PRO A 8 9.09 -12.24 -7.19
C PRO A 8 8.71 -10.78 -7.50
N GLY A 9 9.71 -9.89 -7.52
CA GLY A 9 9.51 -8.45 -7.72
C GLY A 9 9.07 -7.67 -6.48
N TYR A 10 9.02 -8.33 -5.32
CA TYR A 10 8.74 -7.73 -4.02
C TYR A 10 9.87 -7.97 -3.04
N TYR A 11 10.00 -7.08 -2.06
CA TYR A 11 10.82 -7.27 -0.87
C TYR A 11 10.02 -6.91 0.38
N CYS A 12 10.46 -7.45 1.53
CA CYS A 12 9.83 -7.18 2.83
C CYS A 12 10.66 -6.17 3.64
N VAL A 13 9.98 -5.25 4.32
CA VAL A 13 10.57 -4.31 5.27
C VAL A 13 9.68 -4.17 6.50
N GLU A 14 10.29 -4.16 7.68
CA GLU A 14 9.57 -3.93 8.94
C GLU A 14 9.41 -2.44 9.21
N ILE A 15 8.18 -1.98 9.40
CA ILE A 15 7.83 -0.60 9.70
C ILE A 15 6.99 -0.59 10.99
N GLY A 16 7.66 -0.36 12.13
CA GLY A 16 7.04 -0.54 13.44
C GLY A 16 6.65 -1.99 13.65
N ASP A 17 5.39 -2.24 14.03
CA ASP A 17 4.83 -3.59 14.22
C ASP A 17 4.19 -4.16 12.95
N SER A 18 4.47 -3.59 11.78
CA SER A 18 3.88 -4.01 10.50
C SER A 18 4.96 -4.35 9.47
N THR A 19 4.88 -5.56 8.92
CA THR A 19 5.61 -5.94 7.71
C THR A 19 5.00 -5.27 6.49
N PHE A 20 5.82 -4.62 5.67
CA PHE A 20 5.47 -4.10 4.36
C PHE A 20 6.08 -5.01 3.29
N THR A 21 5.28 -5.51 2.35
CA THR A 21 5.74 -6.28 1.20
C THR A 21 5.53 -5.45 -0.06
N ILE A 22 6.61 -4.91 -0.61
CA ILE A 22 6.61 -3.76 -1.50
C ILE A 22 7.33 -4.08 -2.80
N LEU A 23 6.85 -3.53 -3.92
CA LEU A 23 7.51 -3.66 -5.22
C LEU A 23 8.92 -3.07 -5.16
N GLU A 24 9.92 -3.78 -5.71
CA GLU A 24 11.34 -3.40 -5.72
C GLU A 24 11.64 -2.02 -6.34
N ARG A 25 10.71 -1.48 -7.15
CA ARG A 25 10.80 -0.11 -7.70
C ARG A 25 10.73 0.98 -6.63
N TYR A 26 10.09 0.70 -5.49
CA TYR A 26 9.96 1.67 -4.41
C TYR A 26 11.07 1.42 -3.39
N GLN A 27 11.92 2.41 -3.19
CA GLN A 27 13.14 2.29 -2.40
C GLN A 27 13.14 3.29 -1.25
N ASN A 28 14.02 3.10 -0.27
CA ASN A 28 14.24 4.02 0.85
C ASN A 28 12.96 4.32 1.64
N LEU A 29 12.17 3.28 1.94
CA LEU A 29 10.92 3.43 2.68
C LEU A 29 11.18 4.05 4.06
N ARG A 30 10.46 5.14 4.34
CA ARG A 30 10.51 5.84 5.61
C ARG A 30 9.08 6.13 6.10
N PRO A 31 8.68 5.71 7.31
CA PRO A 31 7.35 6.03 7.83
C PRO A 31 7.21 7.54 7.98
N ILE A 32 6.07 8.08 7.52
CA ILE A 32 5.73 9.51 7.62
C ILE A 32 4.39 9.75 8.32
N GLY A 33 3.57 8.71 8.51
CA GLY A 33 2.32 8.81 9.26
C GLY A 33 1.70 7.46 9.55
N SER A 34 0.93 7.39 10.63
CA SER A 34 0.15 6.21 11.00
C SER A 34 -1.21 6.64 11.54
N GLY A 35 -2.23 5.80 11.33
CA GLY A 35 -3.57 6.06 11.83
C GLY A 35 -4.48 4.84 11.69
N ALA A 36 -5.74 5.00 12.08
CA ALA A 36 -6.71 3.90 12.12
C ALA A 36 -6.94 3.22 10.76
N GLN A 37 -6.62 3.90 9.65
CA GLN A 37 -6.83 3.38 8.30
C GLN A 37 -5.57 2.79 7.65
N GLY A 38 -4.40 2.90 8.29
CA GLY A 38 -3.16 2.44 7.69
C GLY A 38 -1.92 3.18 8.15
N ILE A 39 -0.79 2.75 7.58
CA ILE A 39 0.53 3.36 7.75
C ILE A 39 0.96 3.93 6.40
N VAL A 40 1.50 5.14 6.40
CA VAL A 40 2.01 5.83 5.22
C VAL A 40 3.53 5.94 5.31
N CYS A 41 4.21 5.51 4.25
CA CYS A 41 5.65 5.66 4.08
C CYS A 41 5.94 6.59 2.90
N ALA A 42 6.95 7.44 3.04
CA ALA A 42 7.63 8.04 1.90
C ALA A 42 8.55 6.99 1.26
N ALA A 43 8.67 7.02 -0.06
CA ALA A 43 9.57 6.17 -0.84
C ALA A 43 10.07 6.92 -2.07
N PHE A 44 11.17 6.44 -2.64
CA PHE A 44 11.63 6.87 -3.96
C PHE A 44 11.19 5.85 -5.01
N ASP A 45 10.49 6.29 -6.05
CA ASP A 45 10.09 5.44 -7.17
C ASP A 45 11.16 5.49 -8.28
N SER A 46 11.92 4.41 -8.42
CA SER A 46 13.03 4.35 -9.38
C SER A 46 12.60 4.35 -10.85
N VAL A 47 11.35 4.00 -11.15
CA VAL A 47 10.81 3.99 -12.52
C VAL A 47 10.33 5.39 -12.92
N ARG A 48 9.74 6.14 -11.98
CA ARG A 48 9.24 7.51 -12.21
C ARG A 48 10.28 8.59 -11.90
N ASN A 49 11.35 8.22 -11.20
CA ASN A 49 12.41 9.11 -10.73
C ASN A 49 11.86 10.26 -9.84
N GLU A 50 10.94 9.93 -8.94
CA GLU A 50 10.32 10.90 -8.02
C GLU A 50 10.02 10.30 -6.64
N ASN A 51 9.83 11.17 -5.64
CA ASN A 51 9.38 10.75 -4.31
C ASN A 51 7.86 10.52 -4.31
N VAL A 52 7.43 9.43 -3.70
CA VAL A 52 6.03 9.02 -3.61
C VAL A 52 5.64 8.73 -2.16
N ALA A 53 4.34 8.75 -1.89
CA ALA A 53 3.76 8.24 -0.64
C ALA A 53 3.06 6.90 -0.91
N ILE A 54 3.32 5.91 -0.07
CA ILE A 54 2.72 4.57 -0.14
C ILE A 54 1.95 4.34 1.14
N LYS A 55 0.65 4.00 1.04
CA LYS A 55 -0.23 3.78 2.18
C LYS A 55 -0.64 2.31 2.24
N LYS A 56 -0.15 1.57 3.25
CA LYS A 56 -0.67 0.23 3.54
C LYS A 56 -1.99 0.34 4.28
N LEU A 57 -3.09 -0.17 3.71
CA LEU A 57 -4.40 -0.15 4.36
C LEU A 57 -4.44 -1.10 5.56
N ALA A 58 -4.96 -0.61 6.70
CA ALA A 58 -5.11 -1.41 7.90
C ALA A 58 -6.38 -2.29 7.79
N ARG A 59 -6.19 -3.61 7.70
CA ARG A 59 -7.25 -4.63 7.75
C ARG A 59 -8.48 -4.28 6.87
N PRO A 60 -8.29 -3.99 5.56
CA PRO A 60 -9.35 -3.49 4.70
C PRO A 60 -10.56 -4.45 4.59
N PHE A 61 -10.36 -5.75 4.82
CA PHE A 61 -11.41 -6.78 4.68
C PHE A 61 -11.95 -7.32 6.01
N GLN A 62 -11.63 -6.68 7.15
CA GLN A 62 -12.05 -7.17 8.48
C GLN A 62 -13.58 -7.28 8.62
N ASN A 63 -14.32 -6.35 8.01
CA ASN A 63 -15.78 -6.38 7.96
C ASN A 63 -16.29 -5.56 6.77
N VAL A 64 -17.59 -5.65 6.51
CA VAL A 64 -18.26 -4.97 5.39
C VAL A 64 -18.04 -3.46 5.41
N THR A 65 -18.01 -2.83 6.58
CA THR A 65 -17.77 -1.37 6.71
C THR A 65 -16.36 -0.99 6.29
N HIS A 66 -15.35 -1.74 6.74
CA HIS A 66 -13.95 -1.52 6.33
C HIS A 66 -13.77 -1.76 4.83
N ALA A 67 -14.36 -2.85 4.30
CA ALA A 67 -14.25 -3.19 2.88
C ALA A 67 -14.90 -2.12 2.00
N LYS A 68 -16.11 -1.66 2.37
CA LYS A 68 -16.80 -0.57 1.66
C LYS A 68 -16.02 0.74 1.73
N ARG A 69 -15.36 1.03 2.86
CA ARG A 69 -14.52 2.22 3.01
C ARG A 69 -13.28 2.15 2.09
N ALA A 70 -12.54 1.04 2.12
CA ALA A 70 -11.36 0.83 1.28
C ALA A 70 -11.72 0.92 -0.21
N TYR A 71 -12.81 0.27 -0.63
CA TYR A 71 -13.29 0.33 -2.01
C TYR A 71 -13.67 1.75 -2.44
N ARG A 72 -14.39 2.49 -1.59
CA ARG A 72 -14.75 3.89 -1.88
C ARG A 72 -13.53 4.78 -2.00
N GLU A 73 -12.53 4.62 -1.13
CA GLU A 73 -11.27 5.37 -1.21
C GLU A 73 -10.58 5.10 -2.56
N PHE A 74 -10.43 3.84 -2.94
CA PHE A 74 -9.84 3.45 -4.22
C PHE A 74 -10.60 4.02 -5.44
N VAL A 75 -11.93 3.89 -5.46
CA VAL A 75 -12.76 4.41 -6.56
C VAL A 75 -12.65 5.94 -6.67
N LEU A 76 -12.71 6.65 -5.54
CA LEU A 76 -12.60 8.11 -5.53
C LEU A 76 -11.24 8.58 -6.03
N MET A 77 -10.14 7.95 -5.58
CA MET A 77 -8.80 8.31 -6.06
C MET A 77 -8.60 8.00 -7.55
N LYS A 78 -9.29 6.99 -8.10
CA LYS A 78 -9.19 6.63 -9.53
C LYS A 78 -9.92 7.60 -10.45
N ILE A 79 -11.06 8.14 -10.03
CA ILE A 79 -11.90 9.00 -10.89
C ILE A 79 -11.59 10.49 -10.78
N VAL A 80 -10.93 10.91 -9.69
CA VAL A 80 -10.58 12.31 -9.49
C VAL A 80 -9.23 12.62 -10.13
N ASN A 81 -9.23 13.58 -11.07
CA ASN A 81 -8.02 14.10 -11.70
C ASN A 81 -8.00 15.62 -11.62
N HIS A 82 -7.42 16.16 -10.54
CA HIS A 82 -7.37 17.60 -10.32
C HIS A 82 -6.11 17.98 -9.52
N LYS A 83 -5.41 19.04 -9.92
CA LYS A 83 -4.12 19.47 -9.33
C LYS A 83 -4.12 19.71 -7.82
N ASN A 84 -5.29 20.01 -7.23
CA ASN A 84 -5.46 20.26 -5.80
C ASN A 84 -6.02 19.06 -5.02
N ILE A 85 -6.17 17.91 -5.66
CA ILE A 85 -6.62 16.66 -5.03
C ILE A 85 -5.55 15.61 -5.27
N ILE A 86 -5.20 14.84 -4.24
CA ILE A 86 -4.20 13.79 -4.36
C ILE A 86 -4.65 12.72 -5.38
N GLY A 87 -3.75 12.36 -6.29
CA GLY A 87 -4.00 11.37 -7.33
C GLY A 87 -3.44 10.00 -6.98
N LEU A 88 -4.03 8.95 -7.57
CA LEU A 88 -3.51 7.59 -7.49
C LEU A 88 -2.45 7.35 -8.57
N LEU A 89 -1.20 7.11 -8.19
CA LEU A 89 -0.11 6.78 -9.12
C LEU A 89 -0.05 5.27 -9.44
N ASN A 90 -0.30 4.45 -8.43
CA ASN A 90 -0.29 2.99 -8.50
C ASN A 90 -1.13 2.42 -7.36
N ALA A 91 -1.59 1.18 -7.51
CA ALA A 91 -2.15 0.39 -6.41
C ALA A 91 -1.80 -1.08 -6.64
N PHE A 92 -1.46 -1.80 -5.58
CA PHE A 92 -0.97 -3.16 -5.71
C PHE A 92 -1.22 -4.02 -4.47
N SER A 93 -1.11 -5.33 -4.67
CA SER A 93 -1.13 -6.35 -3.64
C SER A 93 -0.02 -7.36 -3.93
N PRO A 94 0.76 -7.77 -2.93
CA PRO A 94 1.77 -8.81 -3.09
C PRO A 94 1.15 -10.20 -3.26
N GLN A 95 -0.11 -10.40 -2.84
CA GLN A 95 -0.80 -11.68 -2.97
C GLN A 95 -1.37 -11.88 -4.37
N SER A 96 -1.25 -13.10 -4.90
CA SER A 96 -1.65 -13.47 -6.26
C SER A 96 -3.01 -14.19 -6.35
N THR A 97 -3.58 -14.59 -5.22
CA THR A 97 -4.88 -15.27 -5.15
C THR A 97 -5.86 -14.51 -4.26
N LEU A 98 -7.16 -14.75 -4.46
CA LEU A 98 -8.21 -14.13 -3.66
C LEU A 98 -8.19 -14.63 -2.21
N GLU A 99 -7.83 -15.89 -2.01
CA GLU A 99 -7.80 -16.54 -0.69
C GLU A 99 -6.72 -15.94 0.22
N GLU A 100 -5.61 -15.47 -0.36
CA GLU A 100 -4.51 -14.84 0.39
C GLU A 100 -4.64 -13.30 0.46
N PHE A 101 -5.55 -12.71 -0.31
CA PHE A 101 -5.69 -11.26 -0.47
C PHE A 101 -5.99 -10.54 0.84
N SER A 102 -5.00 -9.81 1.35
CA SER A 102 -5.06 -9.19 2.67
C SER A 102 -4.39 -7.82 2.74
N ASP A 103 -3.31 -7.62 1.98
CA ASP A 103 -2.59 -6.36 1.93
C ASP A 103 -2.98 -5.57 0.69
N VAL A 104 -3.28 -4.29 0.89
CA VAL A 104 -3.56 -3.33 -0.18
C VAL A 104 -2.70 -2.10 0.05
N TYR A 105 -1.97 -1.70 -0.97
CA TYR A 105 -1.08 -0.53 -1.00
C TYR A 105 -1.52 0.46 -2.08
#